data_AF-A0AAV1RCZ6-F1
#
_entry.id   AF-A0AAV1RCZ6-F1
#
_cell.length_a   1.000
_cell.length_b   1.000
_cell.length_c   1.000
_cell.angle_alpha   90.00
_cell.angle_beta   90.00
_cell.angle_gamma   90.00
#
_symmetry.space_group_name_H-M   'P 1'
#
loop_
_entity.id
_entity.type
_entity.pdbx_description
1 polymer ?
#
loop_
_entity_poly.entity_id
_entity_poly.type
_entity_poly.pdbx_seq_one_letter_code
_entity_poly.pdbx_strand_id
1 'polypeptide(L)'
;MDGYKRPSRSDTHLSAEEEAKLEEQTRGYFEGIAPKRHSKPQRSEYSPQYVDTVSTNDDQNFIPEQVEFQRLVNDPRKIIYNGSGKATEEFVETEYYQDLACVDKQHHTVQVTSASDKPNRSDN
;
A
#
# COMPACT_ATOMS: atom_id res chain seq x y z
N MET A 1 -13.92 -44.63 -41.68
CA MET A 1 -12.74 -43.78 -41.38
C MET A 1 -13.26 -42.54 -40.69
N ASP A 2 -13.52 -42.63 -39.39
CA ASP A 2 -14.08 -41.54 -38.59
C ASP A 2 -12.99 -40.51 -38.30
N GLY A 3 -12.97 -39.47 -39.13
CA GLY A 3 -12.01 -38.38 -39.03
C GLY A 3 -12.25 -37.50 -37.80
N TYR A 4 -11.28 -37.51 -36.89
CA TYR A 4 -10.81 -36.41 -36.04
C TYR A 4 -11.82 -35.29 -35.70
N LYS A 5 -12.82 -35.58 -34.85
CA LYS A 5 -13.54 -34.51 -34.14
C LYS A 5 -12.62 -33.96 -33.05
N ARG A 6 -12.41 -32.64 -33.03
CA ARG A 6 -11.70 -31.96 -31.93
C ARG A 6 -12.48 -32.21 -30.63
N PRO A 7 -11.81 -32.58 -29.52
CA PRO A 7 -12.46 -32.69 -28.22
C PRO A 7 -13.17 -31.38 -27.87
N SER A 8 -14.34 -31.49 -27.22
CA SER A 8 -15.04 -30.31 -26.71
C SER A 8 -14.12 -29.55 -25.76
N ARG A 9 -14.14 -28.22 -25.84
CA ARG A 9 -13.29 -27.33 -25.04
C ARG A 9 -14.03 -26.72 -23.84
N SER A 10 -15.31 -27.06 -23.68
CA SER A 10 -16.16 -26.57 -22.60
C SER A 10 -16.35 -27.65 -21.56
N ASP A 11 -16.28 -27.27 -20.29
CA ASP A 11 -16.79 -28.07 -19.20
C ASP A 11 -18.32 -28.20 -19.31
N THR A 12 -18.84 -29.23 -18.68
CA THR A 12 -20.28 -29.47 -18.60
C THR A 12 -20.87 -28.47 -17.61
N HIS A 13 -21.79 -27.63 -18.07
CA HIS A 13 -22.46 -26.67 -17.19
C HIS A 13 -23.31 -27.39 -16.14
N LEU A 14 -23.26 -26.92 -14.90
CA LEU A 14 -24.11 -27.40 -13.81
C LEU A 14 -25.50 -26.77 -13.91
N SER A 15 -26.44 -27.22 -13.10
CA SER A 15 -27.71 -26.51 -12.96
C SER A 15 -27.50 -25.14 -12.29
N ALA A 16 -28.36 -24.17 -12.59
CA ALA A 16 -28.22 -22.81 -12.04
C ALA A 16 -28.20 -22.76 -10.51
N GLU A 17 -28.90 -23.69 -9.85
CA GLU A 17 -28.92 -23.81 -8.38
C GLU A 17 -27.57 -24.31 -7.83
N GLU A 18 -26.97 -25.30 -8.49
CA GLU A 18 -25.66 -25.84 -8.11
C GLU A 18 -24.54 -24.80 -8.32
N GLU A 19 -24.61 -24.04 -9.42
CA GLU A 19 -23.68 -22.94 -9.68
C GLU A 19 -23.77 -21.86 -8.60
N ALA A 20 -24.99 -21.44 -8.22
CA ALA A 20 -25.19 -20.45 -7.17
C ALA A 20 -24.67 -20.92 -5.80
N LYS A 21 -24.89 -22.19 -5.46
CA LYS A 21 -24.38 -22.79 -4.23
C LYS A 21 -22.85 -22.81 -4.20
N LEU A 22 -22.21 -23.18 -5.31
CA LEU A 22 -20.75 -23.21 -5.41
C LEU A 22 -20.16 -21.80 -5.34
N GLU A 23 -20.82 -20.82 -5.95
CA GLU A 23 -20.44 -19.41 -5.86
C GLU A 23 -20.51 -18.91 -4.41
N GLU A 24 -21.60 -19.18 -3.70
CA GLU A 24 -21.76 -18.76 -2.31
C GLU A 24 -20.70 -19.40 -1.39
N GLN A 25 -20.43 -20.70 -1.55
CA GLN A 25 -19.37 -21.39 -0.82
C GLN A 25 -17.99 -20.78 -1.10
N THR A 26 -17.70 -20.50 -2.37
CA THR A 26 -16.43 -19.92 -2.79
C THR A 26 -16.26 -18.51 -2.22
N ARG A 27 -17.32 -17.70 -2.31
CA ARG A 27 -17.35 -16.35 -1.75
C ARG A 27 -17.11 -16.37 -0.24
N GLY A 28 -17.86 -17.20 0.50
CA GLY A 28 -17.72 -17.32 1.94
C GLY A 28 -16.32 -17.79 2.37
N TYR A 29 -15.70 -18.70 1.62
CA TYR A 29 -14.31 -19.11 1.87
C TYR A 29 -13.35 -17.93 1.74
N PHE A 30 -13.40 -17.20 0.62
CA PHE A 30 -12.49 -16.07 0.38
C PHE A 30 -12.74 -14.88 1.31
N GLU A 31 -13.98 -14.61 1.67
CA GLU A 31 -14.32 -13.62 2.69
C GLU A 31 -13.80 -14.02 4.07
N GLY A 32 -13.86 -15.31 4.43
CA GLY A 32 -13.36 -15.83 5.70
C GLY A 32 -11.82 -15.76 5.84
N ILE A 33 -11.08 -15.92 4.75
CA ILE A 33 -9.60 -15.82 4.74
C ILE A 33 -9.09 -14.42 4.37
N ALA A 34 -9.97 -13.49 4.01
CA ALA A 34 -9.56 -12.14 3.65
C ALA A 34 -8.88 -11.46 4.84
N PRO A 35 -7.67 -10.87 4.66
CA PRO A 35 -7.00 -10.16 5.74
C PRO A 35 -7.87 -9.04 6.30
N LYS A 36 -8.12 -9.05 7.61
CA LYS A 36 -8.82 -7.95 8.28
C LYS A 36 -7.95 -6.70 8.22
N ARG A 37 -8.43 -5.66 7.55
CA ARG A 37 -7.69 -4.40 7.41
C ARG A 37 -8.24 -3.38 8.38
N HIS A 38 -7.36 -2.81 9.18
CA HIS A 38 -7.68 -1.71 10.08
C HIS A 38 -8.35 -0.56 9.30
N SER A 39 -9.23 0.18 9.96
CA SER A 39 -9.85 1.37 9.39
C SER A 39 -8.79 2.43 9.10
N LYS A 40 -9.02 3.24 8.05
CA LYS A 40 -8.18 4.42 7.80
C LYS A 40 -8.45 5.47 8.88
N PRO A 41 -7.41 6.14 9.41
CA PRO A 41 -7.61 7.20 10.39
C PRO A 41 -8.38 8.37 9.79
N GLN A 42 -9.14 9.07 10.64
CA GLN A 42 -9.85 10.29 10.28
C GLN A 42 -8.86 11.37 9.82
N ARG A 43 -9.16 12.05 8.71
CA ARG A 43 -8.24 13.01 8.06
C ARG A 43 -8.45 14.47 8.45
N SER A 44 -9.50 14.80 9.20
CA SER A 44 -9.89 16.20 9.47
C SER A 44 -10.23 16.48 10.93
N GLU A 45 -10.94 15.58 11.61
CA GLU A 45 -11.28 15.76 13.02
C GLU A 45 -10.20 15.12 13.90
N TYR A 46 -9.52 15.95 14.71
CA TYR A 46 -8.61 15.45 15.73
C TYR A 46 -9.43 14.72 16.81
N SER A 47 -9.42 13.39 16.78
CA SER A 47 -9.89 12.55 17.88
C SER A 47 -8.68 12.03 18.64
N PRO A 48 -8.61 12.20 19.97
CA PRO A 48 -7.57 11.57 20.78
C PRO A 48 -7.72 10.05 20.85
N GLN A 49 -8.88 9.52 20.47
CA GLN A 49 -9.18 8.09 20.52
C GLN A 49 -9.23 7.52 19.09
N TYR A 50 -8.31 6.59 18.80
CA TYR A 50 -8.32 5.80 17.58
C TYR A 50 -9.45 4.76 17.67
N VAL A 51 -10.38 4.79 16.71
CA VAL A 51 -11.49 3.83 16.64
C VAL A 51 -11.27 2.97 15.40
N ASP A 52 -10.81 1.74 15.62
CA ASP A 52 -10.74 0.71 14.56
C ASP A 52 -12.06 -0.07 14.54
N THR A 53 -12.58 -0.30 13.34
CA THR A 53 -13.77 -1.13 13.10
C THR A 53 -13.42 -2.62 13.08
N VAL A 54 -12.13 -2.98 13.00
CA VAL A 54 -11.69 -4.35 13.18
C VAL A 54 -11.76 -4.67 14.66
N SER A 55 -12.90 -5.24 15.09
CA SER A 55 -13.01 -5.83 16.43
C SER A 55 -11.87 -6.82 16.63
N THR A 56 -11.02 -6.54 17.61
CA THR A 56 -10.08 -7.48 18.20
C THR A 56 -10.87 -8.58 18.89
N ASN A 57 -11.48 -9.47 18.12
CA ASN A 57 -12.19 -10.63 18.67
C ASN A 57 -11.14 -11.60 19.24
N ASP A 58 -10.85 -11.38 20.52
CA ASP A 58 -10.95 -12.31 21.64
C ASP A 58 -9.96 -13.47 21.88
N ASP A 59 -9.02 -13.79 20.98
CA ASP A 59 -8.03 -14.86 21.27
C ASP A 59 -6.56 -14.39 21.32
N GLN A 60 -6.32 -13.09 21.18
CA GLN A 60 -4.96 -12.49 21.23
C GLN A 60 -4.87 -11.38 22.28
N ASN A 61 -5.48 -11.60 23.45
CA ASN A 61 -5.35 -10.67 24.59
C ASN A 61 -3.96 -10.72 25.24
N PHE A 62 -3.08 -11.61 24.81
CA PHE A 62 -1.69 -11.67 25.26
C PHE A 62 -0.74 -11.33 24.11
N ILE A 63 -0.58 -10.04 23.86
CA ILE A 63 0.48 -9.51 23.00
C ILE A 63 1.68 -9.25 23.91
N PRO A 64 2.73 -10.09 23.91
CA PRO A 64 3.86 -9.95 24.83
C PRO A 64 4.54 -8.58 24.69
N GLU A 65 4.57 -8.01 23.49
CA GLU A 65 5.07 -6.66 23.23
C GLU A 65 4.25 -5.59 23.94
N GLN A 66 2.92 -5.75 24.02
CA GLN A 66 2.03 -4.81 24.70
C GLN A 66 2.19 -4.91 26.23
N VAL A 67 2.41 -6.11 26.76
CA VAL A 67 2.70 -6.34 28.19
C VAL A 67 4.03 -5.68 28.58
N GLU A 68 5.07 -5.90 27.78
CA GLU A 68 6.38 -5.28 27.97
C GLU A 68 6.31 -3.75 27.87
N PHE A 69 5.54 -3.24 26.90
CA PHE A 69 5.33 -1.80 26.74
C PHE A 69 4.67 -1.18 27.97
N GLN A 70 3.58 -1.78 28.48
CA GLN A 70 2.93 -1.29 29.70
C GLN A 70 3.87 -1.34 30.91
N ARG A 71 4.69 -2.39 31.04
CA ARG A 71 5.70 -2.47 32.11
C ARG A 71 6.69 -1.32 32.01
N LEU A 72 7.21 -1.02 30.82
CA LEU A 72 8.19 0.05 30.59
C LEU A 72 7.59 1.44 30.80
N VAL A 73 6.34 1.67 30.35
CA VAL A 73 5.63 2.93 30.57
C VAL A 73 5.41 3.22 32.04
N ASN A 74 5.08 2.18 32.82
CA ASN A 74 4.85 2.29 34.25
C ASN A 74 6.15 2.20 35.08
N ASP A 75 7.30 1.94 34.47
CA ASP A 75 8.58 1.88 35.16
C ASP A 75 9.01 3.32 35.55
N PRO A 76 9.16 3.63 36.85
CA PRO A 76 9.57 4.97 37.30
C PRO A 76 11.03 5.29 36.95
N ARG A 77 11.79 4.32 36.43
CA ARG A 77 13.17 4.51 36.01
C ARG A 77 13.21 5.35 34.73
N LYS A 78 13.56 6.63 34.87
CA LYS A 78 13.93 7.51 33.76
C LYS A 78 14.99 6.82 32.91
N ILE A 79 14.72 6.62 31.62
CA ILE A 79 15.72 6.11 30.66
C ILE A 79 16.87 7.12 30.64
N ILE A 80 17.96 6.80 31.33
CA ILE A 80 19.19 7.60 31.29
C ILE A 80 19.90 7.21 30.00
N TYR A 81 19.63 7.94 28.93
CA TYR A 81 20.43 7.85 27.71
C TYR A 81 21.79 8.50 27.98
N ASN A 82 22.74 7.69 28.40
CA ASN A 82 24.16 8.06 28.36
C ASN A 82 24.56 8.05 26.89
N GLY A 83 24.38 9.17 26.19
CA GLY A 83 24.68 9.34 24.76
C GLY A 83 26.15 9.18 24.36
N SER A 84 26.92 8.38 25.10
CA SER A 84 28.32 8.06 24.85
C SER A 84 28.52 6.81 24.00
N GLY A 85 27.45 6.20 23.48
CA GLY A 85 27.55 5.23 22.40
C GLY A 85 27.96 5.95 21.14
N LYS A 86 29.27 6.26 20.98
CA LYS A 86 29.81 6.61 19.68
C LYS A 86 29.46 5.45 18.76
N ALA A 87 28.59 5.69 17.77
CA ALA A 87 28.44 4.76 16.67
C ALA A 87 29.85 4.53 16.09
N THR A 88 30.37 3.31 16.21
CA THR A 88 31.65 2.89 15.61
C THR A 88 31.47 2.64 14.12
N GLU A 89 30.59 3.40 13.48
CA GLU A 89 30.49 3.38 12.04
C GLU A 89 31.60 4.28 11.55
N GLU A 90 32.60 3.63 10.96
CA GLU A 90 33.65 4.24 10.15
C GLU A 90 33.01 4.86 8.91
N PHE A 91 32.16 5.87 9.10
CA PHE A 91 31.64 6.68 8.02
C PHE A 91 32.79 7.55 7.53
N VAL A 92 33.46 7.07 6.49
CA VAL A 92 34.37 7.88 5.69
C VAL A 92 33.50 8.70 4.75
N GLU A 93 33.48 10.01 4.93
CA GLU A 93 32.84 10.93 4.00
C GLU A 93 33.52 10.77 2.63
N THR A 94 32.79 10.20 1.66
CA THR A 94 33.29 10.05 0.30
C THR A 94 32.89 11.27 -0.54
N GLU A 95 33.83 11.84 -1.28
CA GLU A 95 33.59 12.96 -2.19
C GLU A 95 32.80 12.59 -3.47
N TYR A 96 32.22 11.38 -3.54
CA TYR A 96 31.54 10.84 -4.73
C TYR A 96 30.47 11.76 -5.34
N TYR A 97 29.85 12.63 -4.53
CA TYR A 97 28.83 13.58 -4.98
C TYR A 97 29.33 15.02 -5.19
N GLN A 98 30.59 15.34 -4.93
CA GLN A 98 31.15 16.69 -5.13
C GLN A 98 31.06 17.12 -6.60
N ASP A 99 31.35 16.21 -7.52
CA ASP A 99 31.40 16.52 -8.95
C ASP A 99 30.02 16.42 -9.64
N LEU A 100 28.99 15.91 -8.97
CA LEU A 100 27.65 15.75 -9.55
C LEU A 100 26.85 17.07 -9.66
N ALA A 101 27.39 18.16 -9.12
CA ALA A 101 26.80 19.50 -9.21
C ALA A 101 27.09 20.21 -10.55
N CYS A 102 27.95 19.67 -11.41
CA CYS A 102 28.37 20.32 -12.66
C CYS A 102 27.51 19.99 -13.90
N VAL A 103 26.43 19.21 -13.75
CA VAL A 103 25.49 18.98 -14.85
C VAL A 103 24.68 20.26 -15.08
N ASP A 104 24.93 20.90 -16.22
CA ASP A 104 24.21 22.10 -16.68
C ASP A 104 22.71 21.82 -16.67
N LYS A 105 21.99 22.43 -15.72
CA LYS A 105 20.54 22.29 -15.56
C LYS A 105 19.85 23.16 -16.60
N GLN A 106 20.07 22.87 -17.88
CA GLN A 106 19.31 23.52 -18.95
C GLN A 106 17.88 22.98 -18.92
N HIS A 107 17.00 23.73 -18.26
CA HIS A 107 15.58 23.51 -18.37
C HIS A 107 15.15 23.94 -19.77
N HIS A 108 14.73 23.00 -20.61
CA HIS A 108 13.96 23.34 -21.80
C HIS A 108 12.64 23.99 -21.33
N THR A 109 12.52 25.31 -21.49
CA THR A 109 11.22 25.98 -21.41
C THR A 109 10.44 25.55 -22.65
N VAL A 110 9.56 24.57 -22.50
CA VAL A 110 8.54 24.30 -23.51
C VAL A 110 7.63 25.52 -23.51
N GLN A 111 7.85 26.41 -24.46
CA GLN A 111 6.93 27.51 -24.74
C GLN A 111 5.60 26.87 -25.18
N VAL A 112 4.63 26.84 -24.27
CA VAL A 112 3.25 26.53 -24.62
C VAL A 112 2.79 27.62 -25.57
N THR A 113 2.71 27.30 -26.86
CA THR A 113 1.99 28.13 -27.83
C THR A 113 0.51 28.03 -27.47
N SER A 114 -0.02 29.05 -26.79
CA SER A 114 -1.46 29.25 -26.71
C SER A 114 -1.98 29.34 -28.13
N ALA A 115 -2.76 28.34 -28.55
CA ALA A 115 -3.39 28.30 -29.86
C ALA A 115 -4.37 29.50 -29.99
N SER A 116 -3.87 30.59 -30.55
CA SER A 116 -4.66 31.69 -31.07
C SER A 116 -4.27 31.97 -32.51
N ASP A 117 -4.29 30.94 -33.36
CA ASP A 117 -4.25 31.12 -34.80
C ASP A 117 -5.58 30.64 -35.40
N LYS A 118 -6.50 31.59 -35.59
CA LYS A 118 -7.56 31.43 -36.58
C LYS A 118 -6.98 31.88 -37.93
N PRO A 119 -6.89 31.01 -38.95
CA PRO A 119 -6.51 31.47 -40.27
C PRO A 119 -7.63 32.32 -40.88
N ASN A 120 -7.32 33.59 -41.13
CA ASN A 120 -8.14 34.50 -41.93
C ASN A 120 -8.13 33.98 -43.38
N ARG A 121 -9.27 33.48 -43.88
CA ARG A 121 -9.48 33.31 -45.33
C ARG A 121 -9.66 34.70 -45.93
N SER A 122 -8.65 35.19 -46.64
CA SER A 122 -8.83 36.30 -47.58
C SER A 122 -9.25 35.73 -48.92
N ASP A 123 -10.50 35.99 -49.31
CA ASP A 123 -10.94 35.86 -50.70
C ASP A 123 -10.36 37.02 -51.52
N ASN A 124 -9.54 36.69 -52.52
CA ASN A 124 -9.49 37.32 -53.85
C ASN A 124 -8.50 36.56 -54.75
#